data_AF-A0A0F5VM40-F1
#
_entry.id   AF-A0A0F5VM40-F1
#
_cell.length_a   1.000
_cell.length_b   1.000
_cell.length_c   1.000
_cell.angle_alpha   90.00
_cell.angle_beta   90.00
_cell.angle_gamma   90.00
#
_symmetry.space_group_name_H-M   'P 1'
#
loop_
_entity.id
_entity.type
_entity.pdbx_description
1 polymer ?
#
loop_
_entity_poly.entity_id
_entity_poly.type
_entity_poly.pdbx_seq_one_letter_code
_entity_poly.pdbx_strand_id
1 'polypeptide(L)'
;MSVELAEKTTHKVHVSAPAGVVYALFADAVNWPLYFSPSVHVERLEFDGERERLRTWCFMDGQLKSWTSWRHLDPVNRRVEFRQELPASPLSSLGGIVNVRPEGPHSSELELLYGFSVVDHLPADLAWAERAADGHSRSQLAGLKAVAERWERLDELVLTFEESVHVNGPAELVYDFLYRAGDWPDMVPHVTRVDLTEDEPGVQRMTMETLTEYGTHTTDSVRICFPHAERIIHKQTTTPALLQAHTGEWSVVPEERGVSVIAQHTVVLREENIAAEL
;
A
#
# COMPACT_ATOMS: atom_id res chain seq x y z
N MET A 1 -27.93 -0.35 -1.43
CA MET A 1 -28.28 1.08 -1.50
C MET A 1 -27.15 1.76 -2.24
N SER A 2 -27.41 2.35 -3.41
CA SER A 2 -26.41 3.07 -4.20
C SER A 2 -25.91 4.28 -3.42
N VAL A 3 -24.60 4.56 -3.46
CA VAL A 3 -24.04 5.72 -2.78
C VAL A 3 -24.60 7.01 -3.41
N GLU A 4 -25.38 7.75 -2.64
CA GLU A 4 -25.90 9.06 -3.00
C GLU A 4 -24.84 10.11 -2.61
N LEU A 5 -24.01 10.52 -3.58
CA LEU A 5 -22.94 11.50 -3.36
C LEU A 5 -23.48 12.92 -3.57
N ALA A 6 -23.42 13.75 -2.53
CA ALA A 6 -23.55 15.20 -2.66
C ALA A 6 -22.28 15.76 -3.33
N GLU A 7 -22.44 16.55 -4.40
CA GLU A 7 -21.39 17.09 -5.29
C GLU A 7 -20.33 16.08 -5.76
N LYS A 8 -20.34 15.78 -7.06
CA LYS A 8 -19.52 14.72 -7.64
C LYS A 8 -18.37 15.29 -8.47
N THR A 9 -17.16 14.92 -8.12
CA THR A 9 -15.97 15.16 -8.95
C THR A 9 -15.71 13.92 -9.81
N THR A 10 -15.35 14.15 -11.06
CA THR A 10 -15.02 13.06 -12.00
C THR A 10 -13.63 13.26 -12.55
N HIS A 11 -12.83 12.20 -12.52
CA HIS A 11 -11.60 12.10 -13.28
C HIS A 11 -11.70 10.98 -14.29
N LYS A 12 -11.15 11.22 -15.48
CA LYS A 12 -11.07 10.24 -16.56
C LYS A 12 -9.64 10.17 -17.04
N VAL A 13 -9.17 8.97 -17.32
CA VAL A 13 -7.87 8.73 -17.91
C VAL A 13 -7.97 7.62 -18.95
N HIS A 14 -7.38 7.86 -20.11
CA HIS A 14 -7.19 6.81 -21.11
C HIS A 14 -6.01 5.92 -20.71
N VAL A 15 -6.17 4.61 -20.82
CA VAL A 15 -5.16 3.61 -20.48
C VAL A 15 -4.94 2.69 -21.67
N SER A 16 -3.68 2.54 -22.09
CA SER A 16 -3.25 1.65 -23.18
C SER A 16 -3.15 0.20 -22.69
N ALA A 17 -4.23 -0.29 -22.09
CA ALA A 17 -4.36 -1.66 -21.61
C ALA A 17 -5.83 -2.13 -21.74
N PRO A 18 -6.06 -3.45 -21.87
CA PRO A 18 -7.40 -4.01 -21.88
C PRO A 18 -8.17 -3.65 -20.60
N ALA A 19 -9.46 -3.32 -20.72
CA ALA A 19 -10.30 -2.93 -19.57
C ALA A 19 -10.31 -3.97 -18.43
N GLY A 20 -10.19 -5.26 -18.76
CA GLY A 20 -10.11 -6.33 -17.76
C GLY A 20 -8.87 -6.23 -16.87
N VAL A 21 -7.73 -5.87 -17.45
CA VAL A 21 -6.46 -5.70 -16.72
C VAL A 21 -6.54 -4.51 -15.77
N VAL A 22 -6.99 -3.35 -16.28
CA VAL A 22 -7.13 -2.14 -15.47
C VAL A 22 -8.09 -2.36 -14.30
N TYR A 23 -9.21 -3.04 -14.56
CA TYR A 23 -10.16 -3.43 -13.51
C TYR A 23 -9.51 -4.35 -12.47
N ALA A 24 -8.82 -5.41 -12.90
CA ALA A 24 -8.20 -6.38 -12.00
C ALA A 24 -7.17 -5.72 -11.07
N LEU A 25 -6.32 -4.84 -11.59
CA LEU A 25 -5.34 -4.09 -10.80
C LEU A 25 -5.99 -3.16 -9.76
N PHE A 26 -7.12 -2.51 -10.09
CA PHE A 26 -7.83 -1.68 -9.11
C PHE A 26 -8.60 -2.53 -8.09
N ALA A 27 -9.20 -3.64 -8.53
CA ALA A 27 -9.91 -4.60 -7.71
C ALA A 27 -8.98 -5.29 -6.71
N ASP A 28 -7.72 -5.52 -7.06
CA ASP A 28 -6.75 -6.17 -6.18
C ASP A 28 -6.05 -5.17 -5.24
N ALA A 29 -6.80 -4.69 -4.24
CA ALA A 29 -6.30 -3.64 -3.35
C ALA A 29 -5.20 -4.09 -2.38
N VAL A 30 -5.09 -5.39 -2.10
CA VAL A 30 -4.03 -5.91 -1.23
C VAL A 30 -2.65 -5.66 -1.85
N ASN A 31 -2.57 -5.62 -3.19
CA ASN A 31 -1.34 -5.35 -3.93
C ASN A 31 -1.12 -3.87 -4.28
N TRP A 32 -2.03 -2.97 -3.89
CA TRP A 32 -1.85 -1.52 -4.08
C TRP A 32 -0.52 -0.96 -3.54
N PRO A 33 0.06 -1.45 -2.43
CA PRO A 33 1.38 -1.00 -1.98
C PRO A 33 2.51 -1.19 -3.01
N LEU A 34 2.37 -2.12 -3.95
CA LEU A 34 3.34 -2.35 -5.03
C LEU A 34 3.17 -1.36 -6.19
N TYR A 35 1.95 -0.88 -6.40
CA TYR A 35 1.56 -0.12 -7.59
C TYR A 35 1.40 1.38 -7.32
N PHE A 36 0.99 1.74 -6.10
CA PHE A 36 0.69 3.11 -5.70
C PHE A 36 1.69 3.55 -4.66
N SER A 37 2.57 4.49 -5.03
CA SER A 37 3.62 5.00 -4.14
C SER A 37 3.08 5.47 -2.78
N PRO A 38 1.93 6.18 -2.69
CA PRO A 38 1.39 6.57 -1.39
C PRO A 38 0.86 5.41 -0.54
N SER A 39 0.44 4.29 -1.16
CA SER A 39 -0.12 3.15 -0.42
C SER A 39 0.98 2.38 0.29
N VAL A 40 0.84 2.19 1.60
CA VAL A 40 1.83 1.49 2.43
C VAL A 40 1.39 0.07 2.72
N HIS A 41 0.14 -0.10 3.13
CA HIS A 41 -0.44 -1.41 3.43
C HIS A 41 -1.94 -1.39 3.19
N VAL A 42 -2.49 -2.54 2.82
CA VAL A 42 -3.93 -2.78 2.74
C VAL A 42 -4.24 -4.14 3.37
N GLU A 43 -4.94 -4.13 4.49
CA GLU A 43 -5.44 -5.33 5.15
C GLU A 43 -6.87 -5.60 4.72
N ARG A 44 -7.14 -6.80 4.20
CA ARG A 44 -8.51 -7.25 3.93
C ARG A 44 -9.12 -7.81 5.21
N LEU A 45 -10.10 -7.11 5.77
CA LEU A 45 -10.77 -7.48 7.00
C LEU A 45 -11.91 -8.48 6.77
N GLU A 46 -12.66 -8.30 5.69
CA GLU A 46 -13.82 -9.13 5.32
C GLU A 46 -13.88 -9.26 3.80
N PHE A 47 -14.28 -10.42 3.27
CA PHE A 47 -14.54 -10.63 1.84
C PHE A 47 -15.51 -11.79 1.60
N ASP A 48 -16.53 -11.55 0.77
CA ASP A 48 -17.55 -12.56 0.41
C ASP A 48 -17.53 -12.98 -1.07
N GLY A 49 -16.55 -12.51 -1.84
CA GLY A 49 -16.45 -12.72 -3.29
C GLY A 49 -16.77 -11.48 -4.13
N GLU A 50 -17.70 -10.64 -3.65
CA GLU A 50 -18.13 -9.42 -4.35
C GLU A 50 -18.00 -8.18 -3.48
N ARG A 51 -18.09 -8.32 -2.17
CA ARG A 51 -17.99 -7.23 -1.20
C ARG A 51 -16.82 -7.48 -0.29
N GLU A 52 -16.11 -6.43 0.02
CA GLU A 52 -15.02 -6.50 0.98
C GLU A 52 -14.95 -5.26 1.86
N ARG A 53 -14.27 -5.45 2.97
CA ARG A 53 -13.92 -4.40 3.91
C ARG A 53 -12.41 -4.38 4.04
N LEU A 54 -11.83 -3.22 3.79
CA LEU A 54 -10.38 -3.03 3.76
C LEU A 54 -9.97 -2.00 4.79
N ARG A 55 -8.88 -2.24 5.50
CA ARG A 55 -8.15 -1.18 6.18
C ARG A 55 -6.94 -0.78 5.34
N THR A 56 -6.81 0.50 5.05
CA THR A 56 -5.76 1.04 4.19
C THR A 56 -4.88 1.98 5.00
N TRP A 57 -3.57 1.91 4.77
CA TRP A 57 -2.59 2.87 5.25
C TRP A 57 -1.92 3.53 4.04
N CYS A 58 -2.00 4.85 3.96
CA CYS A 58 -1.42 5.64 2.87
C CYS A 58 -0.79 6.92 3.39
N PHE A 59 0.26 7.38 2.70
CA PHE A 59 0.77 8.73 2.86
C PHE A 59 -0.18 9.75 2.22
N MET A 60 -0.54 10.77 2.99
CA MET A 60 -1.27 11.95 2.55
C MET A 60 -0.55 13.18 3.10
N ASP A 61 -0.09 14.07 2.21
CA ASP A 61 0.67 15.28 2.56
C ASP A 61 1.85 15.00 3.54
N GLY A 62 2.57 13.88 3.32
CA GLY A 62 3.71 13.46 4.14
C GLY A 62 3.36 12.80 5.48
N GLN A 63 2.07 12.71 5.82
CA GLN A 63 1.58 12.02 7.02
C GLN A 63 1.01 10.65 6.64
N LEU A 64 1.33 9.61 7.43
CA LEU A 64 0.66 8.33 7.27
C LEU A 64 -0.75 8.45 7.85
N LYS A 65 -1.75 8.09 7.07
CA LYS A 65 -3.15 8.03 7.49
C LYS A 65 -3.66 6.62 7.30
N SER A 66 -4.58 6.21 8.16
CA SER A 66 -5.29 4.95 8.00
C SER A 66 -6.80 5.13 8.08
N TRP A 67 -7.52 4.33 7.30
CA TRP A 67 -8.98 4.33 7.30
C TRP A 67 -9.51 2.95 6.91
N THR A 68 -10.76 2.69 7.27
CA THR A 68 -11.50 1.53 6.80
C THR A 68 -12.42 1.93 5.66
N SER A 69 -12.55 1.07 4.65
CA SER A 69 -13.47 1.26 3.54
C SER A 69 -14.22 -0.02 3.24
N TRP A 70 -15.47 0.14 2.82
CA TRP A 70 -16.24 -0.93 2.21
C TRP A 70 -16.15 -0.79 0.69
N ARG A 71 -16.01 -1.90 -0.04
CA ARG A 71 -16.07 -1.94 -1.50
C ARG A 71 -17.04 -2.99 -2.00
N HIS A 72 -17.62 -2.75 -3.16
CA HIS A 72 -18.38 -3.73 -3.94
C HIS A 72 -17.83 -3.80 -5.35
N LEU A 73 -17.36 -5.00 -5.70
CA LEU A 73 -16.69 -5.36 -6.92
C LEU A 73 -17.68 -6.02 -7.87
N ASP A 74 -17.84 -5.42 -9.04
CA ASP A 74 -18.63 -5.97 -10.14
C ASP A 74 -17.70 -6.26 -11.32
N PRO A 75 -17.16 -7.50 -11.42
CA PRO A 75 -16.20 -7.86 -12.47
C PRO A 75 -16.84 -7.93 -13.85
N VAL A 76 -18.14 -8.17 -13.93
CA VAL A 76 -18.89 -8.24 -15.19
C VAL A 76 -19.00 -6.86 -15.82
N ASN A 77 -19.40 -5.86 -15.04
CA ASN A 77 -19.52 -4.48 -15.49
C ASN A 77 -18.22 -3.67 -15.31
N ARG A 78 -17.16 -4.28 -14.76
CA ARG A 78 -15.87 -3.65 -14.44
C ARG A 78 -16.03 -2.38 -13.62
N ARG A 79 -16.82 -2.49 -12.56
CA ARG A 79 -17.18 -1.39 -11.68
C ARG A 79 -16.78 -1.72 -10.25
N VAL A 80 -16.22 -0.75 -9.54
CA VAL A 80 -15.97 -0.85 -8.10
C VAL A 80 -16.62 0.33 -7.41
N GLU A 81 -17.58 0.06 -6.54
CA GLU A 81 -18.12 1.07 -5.63
C GLU A 81 -17.35 1.02 -4.33
N PHE A 82 -17.07 2.17 -3.74
CA PHE A 82 -16.36 2.24 -2.47
C PHE A 82 -16.94 3.33 -1.59
N ARG A 83 -16.80 3.14 -0.29
CA ARG A 83 -17.18 4.11 0.73
C ARG A 83 -16.23 4.00 1.91
N GLN A 84 -15.73 5.13 2.39
CA GLN A 84 -14.98 5.17 3.63
C GLN A 84 -15.95 5.01 4.82
N GLU A 85 -15.61 4.09 5.72
CA GLU A 85 -16.29 3.93 6.99
C GLU A 85 -15.79 4.97 7.98
N LEU A 86 -16.72 5.64 8.67
CA LEU A 86 -16.43 6.63 9.71
C LEU A 86 -15.28 7.58 9.33
N PRO A 87 -15.44 8.41 8.27
CA PRO A 87 -14.39 9.35 7.89
C PRO A 87 -13.97 10.21 9.07
N ALA A 88 -12.67 10.47 9.17
CA ALA A 88 -12.15 11.36 10.20
C ALA A 88 -12.58 12.81 9.89
N SER A 89 -12.85 13.59 10.93
CA SER A 89 -13.08 15.03 10.82
C SER A 89 -11.97 15.69 9.97
N PRO A 90 -12.30 16.59 9.03
CA PRO A 90 -13.60 17.24 8.86
C PRO A 90 -14.60 16.48 7.98
N LEU A 91 -14.28 15.29 7.46
CA LEU A 91 -15.18 14.54 6.58
C LEU A 91 -16.31 13.86 7.37
N SER A 92 -17.53 13.92 6.85
CA SER A 92 -18.70 13.17 7.35
C SER A 92 -19.10 12.02 6.42
N SER A 93 -18.76 12.10 5.13
CA SER A 93 -18.87 11.00 4.17
C SER A 93 -17.77 11.12 3.11
N LEU A 94 -17.28 10.00 2.60
CA LEU A 94 -16.45 9.90 1.40
C LEU A 94 -16.80 8.60 0.69
N GLY A 95 -17.04 8.67 -0.61
CA GLY A 95 -17.30 7.48 -1.41
C GLY A 95 -17.23 7.76 -2.90
N GLY A 96 -17.33 6.70 -3.69
CA GLY A 96 -17.18 6.83 -5.13
C GLY A 96 -17.42 5.54 -5.87
N ILE A 97 -17.25 5.66 -7.18
CA ILE A 97 -17.40 4.60 -8.16
C ILE A 97 -16.22 4.72 -9.12
N VAL A 98 -15.52 3.61 -9.31
CA VAL A 98 -14.60 3.42 -10.42
C VAL A 98 -15.30 2.61 -11.50
N ASN A 99 -15.25 3.08 -12.73
CA ASN A 99 -15.71 2.36 -13.92
C ASN A 99 -14.54 2.18 -14.89
N VAL A 100 -14.43 1.01 -15.49
CA VAL A 100 -13.47 0.77 -16.58
C VAL A 100 -14.22 0.38 -17.84
N ARG A 101 -14.22 1.25 -18.84
CA ARG A 101 -14.92 1.03 -20.12
C ARG A 101 -13.92 0.61 -21.19
N PRO A 102 -14.18 -0.46 -21.96
CA PRO A 102 -13.33 -0.80 -23.10
C PRO A 102 -13.50 0.23 -24.23
N GLU A 103 -12.37 0.68 -24.80
CA GLU A 103 -12.33 1.51 -26.02
C GLU A 103 -11.76 0.73 -27.22
N GLY A 104 -11.28 -0.48 -26.98
CA GLY A 104 -10.73 -1.40 -27.96
C GLY A 104 -10.14 -2.64 -27.28
N PRO A 105 -9.51 -3.56 -28.02
CA PRO A 105 -8.88 -4.76 -27.44
C PRO A 105 -7.71 -4.44 -26.48
N HIS A 106 -7.00 -3.33 -26.72
CA HIS A 106 -5.80 -2.93 -25.97
C HIS A 106 -5.92 -1.52 -25.37
N SER A 107 -7.14 -0.99 -25.23
CA SER A 107 -7.37 0.34 -24.70
C SER A 107 -8.66 0.42 -23.87
N SER A 108 -8.64 1.30 -22.87
CA SER A 108 -9.78 1.53 -21.99
C SER A 108 -9.83 2.95 -21.43
N GLU A 109 -11.03 3.40 -21.07
CA GLU A 109 -11.27 4.59 -20.26
C GLU A 109 -11.45 4.15 -18.81
N LEU A 110 -10.58 4.65 -17.93
CA LEU A 110 -10.72 4.54 -16.48
C LEU A 110 -11.36 5.83 -15.96
N GLU A 111 -12.51 5.70 -15.32
CA GLU A 111 -13.30 6.80 -14.76
C GLU A 111 -13.39 6.62 -13.24
N LEU A 112 -13.00 7.64 -12.49
CA LEU A 112 -13.21 7.74 -11.05
C LEU A 112 -14.21 8.87 -10.79
N LEU A 113 -15.37 8.50 -10.26
CA LEU A 113 -16.39 9.39 -9.75
C LEU A 113 -16.36 9.34 -8.23
N TYR A 114 -16.20 10.47 -7.55
CA TYR A 114 -16.25 10.49 -6.09
C TYR A 114 -16.96 11.74 -5.58
N GLY A 115 -17.34 11.69 -4.32
CA GLY A 115 -17.92 12.82 -3.60
C GLY A 115 -17.73 12.64 -2.10
N PHE A 116 -17.84 13.74 -1.38
CA PHE A 116 -17.69 13.77 0.06
C PHE A 116 -18.52 14.91 0.66
N SER A 117 -18.72 14.84 1.96
CA SER A 117 -19.33 15.91 2.74
C SER A 117 -18.42 16.24 3.92
N VAL A 118 -18.37 17.51 4.32
CA VAL A 118 -17.67 17.95 5.53
C VAL A 118 -18.66 18.24 6.66
N VAL A 119 -18.23 18.07 7.90
CA VAL A 119 -18.99 18.48 9.10
C VAL A 119 -19.15 20.00 9.09
N ASP A 120 -20.33 20.48 9.47
CA ASP A 120 -20.68 21.91 9.57
C ASP A 120 -20.51 22.78 8.32
N HIS A 121 -20.17 22.18 7.16
CA HIS A 121 -20.03 22.86 5.87
C HIS A 121 -19.11 24.09 5.88
N LEU A 122 -18.05 24.05 6.70
CA LEU A 122 -17.07 25.14 6.78
C LEU A 122 -16.31 25.27 5.45
N PRO A 123 -16.29 26.46 4.82
CA PRO A 123 -15.68 26.64 3.50
C PRO A 123 -14.19 26.27 3.43
N ALA A 124 -13.44 26.51 4.51
CA ALA A 124 -12.01 26.18 4.57
C ALA A 124 -11.77 24.66 4.56
N ASP A 125 -12.58 23.91 5.30
CA ASP A 125 -12.49 22.45 5.39
C ASP A 125 -12.92 21.79 4.08
N LEU A 126 -13.98 22.32 3.45
CA LEU A 126 -14.41 21.88 2.12
C LEU A 126 -13.27 22.08 1.10
N ALA A 127 -12.68 23.27 1.04
CA ALA A 127 -11.61 23.57 0.10
C ALA A 127 -10.35 22.72 0.36
N TRP A 128 -10.03 22.41 1.63
CA TRP A 128 -8.94 21.49 1.94
C TRP A 128 -9.24 20.06 1.47
N ALA A 129 -10.44 19.55 1.78
CA ALA A 129 -10.87 18.21 1.39
C ALA A 129 -10.91 18.03 -0.14
N GLU A 130 -11.36 19.05 -0.88
CA GLU A 130 -11.34 19.07 -2.35
C GLU A 130 -9.92 18.90 -2.89
N ARG A 131 -8.97 19.71 -2.40
CA ARG A 131 -7.57 19.65 -2.85
C ARG A 131 -6.92 18.31 -2.51
N ALA A 132 -7.13 17.82 -1.29
CA ALA A 132 -6.58 16.55 -0.84
C ALA A 132 -7.13 15.37 -1.68
N ALA A 133 -8.45 15.37 -1.93
CA ALA A 133 -9.09 14.33 -2.71
C ALA A 133 -8.71 14.37 -4.20
N ASP A 134 -8.64 15.56 -4.82
CA ASP A 134 -8.21 15.71 -6.22
C ASP A 134 -6.75 15.26 -6.42
N GLY A 135 -5.84 15.71 -5.55
CA GLY A 135 -4.43 15.33 -5.60
C GLY A 135 -4.21 13.83 -5.42
N HIS A 136 -4.88 13.23 -4.42
CA HIS A 136 -4.82 11.79 -4.18
C HIS A 136 -5.38 11.00 -5.37
N SER A 137 -6.55 11.40 -5.88
CA SER A 137 -7.21 10.75 -7.02
C SER A 137 -6.33 10.75 -8.27
N ARG A 138 -5.73 11.89 -8.62
CA ARG A 138 -4.83 12.00 -9.78
C ARG A 138 -3.60 11.14 -9.63
N SER A 139 -2.98 11.14 -8.45
CA SER A 139 -1.80 10.30 -8.17
C SER A 139 -2.13 8.81 -8.30
N GLN A 140 -3.26 8.38 -7.75
CA GLN A 140 -3.69 6.97 -7.82
C GLN A 140 -4.00 6.54 -9.26
N LEU A 141 -4.73 7.36 -10.02
CA LEU A 141 -5.03 7.08 -11.43
C LEU A 141 -3.78 7.04 -12.31
N ALA A 142 -2.81 7.94 -12.06
CA ALA A 142 -1.54 7.94 -12.78
C ALA A 142 -0.70 6.70 -12.48
N GLY A 143 -0.64 6.28 -11.21
CA GLY A 143 0.04 5.04 -10.80
C GLY A 143 -0.61 3.81 -11.43
N LEU A 144 -1.94 3.74 -11.43
CA LEU A 144 -2.68 2.61 -12.02
C LEU A 144 -2.45 2.53 -13.52
N LYS A 145 -2.49 3.67 -14.23
CA LYS A 145 -2.15 3.73 -15.65
C LYS A 145 -0.73 3.22 -15.91
N ALA A 146 0.26 3.70 -15.16
CA ALA A 146 1.66 3.34 -15.38
C ALA A 146 1.95 1.84 -15.17
N VAL A 147 1.23 1.19 -14.25
CA VAL A 147 1.34 -0.27 -14.04
C VAL A 147 0.55 -1.01 -15.11
N ALA A 148 -0.69 -0.60 -15.37
CA ALA A 148 -1.56 -1.25 -16.34
C ALA A 148 -0.98 -1.23 -17.75
N GLU A 149 -0.29 -0.17 -18.18
CA GLU A 149 0.32 -0.10 -19.52
C GLU A 149 1.54 -1.00 -19.70
N ARG A 150 2.05 -1.60 -18.61
CA ARG A 150 3.16 -2.57 -18.63
C ARG A 150 2.73 -3.98 -18.22
N TRP A 151 1.41 -4.23 -18.20
CA TRP A 151 0.83 -5.46 -17.66
C TRP A 151 1.35 -6.75 -18.29
N GLU A 152 1.70 -6.74 -19.59
CA GLU A 152 2.20 -7.93 -20.30
C GLU A 152 3.51 -8.47 -19.72
N ARG A 153 4.27 -7.61 -19.04
CA ARG A 153 5.55 -7.94 -18.42
C ARG A 153 5.51 -7.89 -16.90
N LEU A 154 4.38 -7.51 -16.30
CA LEU A 154 4.31 -7.26 -14.86
C LEU A 154 4.71 -8.50 -14.05
N ASP A 155 4.28 -9.69 -14.50
CA ASP A 155 4.63 -10.97 -13.86
C ASP A 155 6.14 -11.27 -13.90
N GLU A 156 6.89 -10.74 -14.87
CA GLU A 156 8.34 -10.86 -14.94
C GLU A 156 9.07 -9.85 -14.03
N LEU A 157 8.39 -8.75 -13.68
CA LEU A 157 8.95 -7.65 -12.91
C LEU A 157 8.61 -7.74 -11.42
N VAL A 158 7.54 -8.46 -11.05
CA VAL A 158 7.15 -8.68 -9.66
C VAL A 158 7.81 -9.96 -9.16
N LEU A 159 8.66 -9.83 -8.14
CA LEU A 159 9.30 -10.97 -7.49
C LEU A 159 8.84 -11.03 -6.04
N THR A 160 8.38 -12.20 -5.60
CA THR A 160 8.06 -12.49 -4.21
C THR A 160 8.88 -13.68 -3.74
N PHE A 161 9.51 -13.54 -2.59
CA PHE A 161 10.26 -14.60 -1.94
C PHE A 161 10.15 -14.46 -0.42
N GLU A 162 10.34 -15.57 0.27
CA GLU A 162 10.36 -15.59 1.72
C GLU A 162 11.52 -16.45 2.22
N GLU A 163 12.07 -16.06 3.36
CA GLU A 163 13.03 -16.86 4.13
C GLU A 163 12.44 -17.13 5.50
N SER A 164 12.70 -18.33 6.04
CA SER A 164 12.23 -18.70 7.37
C SER A 164 13.33 -19.31 8.22
N VAL A 165 13.30 -18.99 9.51
CA VAL A 165 14.21 -19.54 10.52
C VAL A 165 13.44 -19.98 11.75
N HIS A 166 13.81 -21.13 12.28
CA HIS A 166 13.24 -21.63 13.53
C HIS A 166 14.02 -21.06 14.73
N VAL A 167 13.29 -20.54 15.72
CA VAL A 167 13.85 -19.98 16.95
C VAL A 167 13.27 -20.71 18.17
N ASN A 168 14.16 -21.25 18.99
CA ASN A 168 13.80 -21.81 20.29
C ASN A 168 13.56 -20.67 21.30
N GLY A 169 12.31 -20.22 21.43
CA GLY A 169 11.96 -19.15 22.35
C GLY A 169 10.48 -18.75 22.26
N PRO A 170 10.02 -17.88 23.16
CA PRO A 170 8.68 -17.33 23.09
C PRO A 170 8.57 -16.29 21.97
N ALA A 171 7.42 -16.29 21.28
CA ALA A 171 7.14 -15.39 20.17
C ALA A 171 7.24 -13.91 20.56
N GLU A 172 6.79 -13.55 21.76
CA GLU A 172 6.87 -12.19 22.31
C GLU A 172 8.30 -11.62 22.30
N LEU A 173 9.31 -12.40 22.72
CA LEU A 173 10.70 -11.92 22.75
C LEU A 173 11.29 -11.77 21.35
N VAL A 174 10.90 -12.65 20.43
CA VAL A 174 11.34 -12.60 19.03
C VAL A 174 10.70 -11.41 18.33
N TYR A 175 9.41 -11.19 18.54
CA TYR A 175 8.70 -10.03 18.03
C TYR A 175 9.26 -8.73 18.61
N ASP A 176 9.52 -8.66 19.91
CA ASP A 176 10.10 -7.46 20.56
C ASP A 176 11.46 -7.10 19.95
N PHE A 177 12.31 -8.10 19.65
CA PHE A 177 13.57 -7.88 18.93
C PHE A 177 13.36 -7.24 17.54
N LEU A 178 12.37 -7.70 16.77
CA LEU A 178 12.07 -7.16 15.44
C LEU A 178 11.44 -5.77 15.52
N TYR A 179 10.57 -5.55 16.51
CA TYR A 179 9.89 -4.29 16.78
C TYR A 179 10.86 -3.20 17.24
N ARG A 180 11.86 -3.53 18.06
CA ARG A 180 12.87 -2.61 18.60
C ARG A 180 14.07 -2.41 17.68
N ALA A 181 13.82 -2.06 16.42
CA ALA A 181 14.89 -1.91 15.43
C ALA A 181 15.89 -0.79 15.75
N GLY A 182 15.52 0.18 16.59
CA GLY A 182 16.46 1.20 17.08
C GLY A 182 17.67 0.62 17.83
N ASP A 183 17.51 -0.56 18.43
CA ASP A 183 18.58 -1.24 19.18
C ASP A 183 19.47 -2.12 18.27
N TRP A 184 19.11 -2.28 16.98
CA TRP A 184 19.83 -3.18 16.06
C TRP A 184 21.31 -2.83 15.83
N PRO A 185 21.79 -1.57 15.86
CA PRO A 185 23.21 -1.28 15.72
C PRO A 185 24.12 -1.98 16.76
N ASP A 186 23.59 -2.29 17.94
CA ASP A 186 24.31 -3.00 19.00
C ASP A 186 24.17 -4.53 18.91
N MET A 187 23.24 -5.04 18.08
CA MET A 187 22.85 -6.44 18.06
C MET A 187 23.06 -7.14 16.71
N VAL A 188 22.99 -6.41 15.60
CA VAL A 188 23.01 -6.95 14.23
C VAL A 188 24.29 -6.49 13.53
N PRO A 189 25.27 -7.38 13.26
CA PRO A 189 26.63 -6.98 12.87
C PRO A 189 26.77 -6.09 11.63
N HIS A 190 25.84 -6.16 10.68
CA HIS A 190 25.89 -5.38 9.45
C HIS A 190 25.07 -4.09 9.51
N VAL A 191 24.31 -3.84 10.59
CA VAL A 191 23.53 -2.62 10.79
C VAL A 191 24.41 -1.61 11.51
N THR A 192 24.78 -0.52 10.85
CA THR A 192 25.70 0.47 11.41
C THR A 192 24.99 1.66 12.05
N ARG A 193 23.77 1.97 11.61
CA ARG A 193 22.94 3.04 12.18
C ARG A 193 21.46 2.75 11.96
N VAL A 194 20.64 3.09 12.95
CA VAL A 194 19.18 3.18 12.80
C VAL A 194 18.74 4.51 13.41
N ASP A 195 17.99 5.29 12.64
CA ASP A 195 17.18 6.41 13.13
C ASP A 195 15.72 5.99 13.02
N LEU A 196 15.04 5.85 14.16
CA LEU A 196 13.67 5.34 14.25
C LEU A 196 12.81 6.29 15.07
N THR A 197 11.67 6.68 14.49
CA THR A 197 10.63 7.45 15.20
C THR A 197 9.31 6.70 15.20
N GLU A 198 8.56 6.84 16.29
CA GLU A 198 7.24 6.25 16.49
C GLU A 198 6.32 7.29 17.15
N ASP A 199 5.82 8.22 16.35
CA ASP A 199 4.92 9.28 16.84
C ASP A 199 3.52 8.73 17.19
N GLU A 200 3.12 7.66 16.50
CA GLU A 200 1.87 6.93 16.73
C GLU A 200 2.21 5.46 17.05
N PRO A 201 1.62 4.86 18.11
CA PRO A 201 1.88 3.48 18.47
C PRO A 201 1.63 2.51 17.31
N GLY A 202 2.63 1.67 17.02
CA GLY A 202 2.63 0.70 15.94
C GLY A 202 2.97 1.27 14.56
N VAL A 203 3.25 2.57 14.42
CA VAL A 203 3.66 3.18 13.15
C VAL A 203 5.05 3.76 13.29
N GLN A 204 6.02 3.10 12.65
CA GLN A 204 7.42 3.47 12.77
C GLN A 204 7.95 4.00 11.45
N ARG A 205 8.71 5.09 11.51
CA ARG A 205 9.53 5.58 10.40
C ARG A 205 10.97 5.24 10.71
N MET A 206 11.67 4.65 9.76
CA MET A 206 13.00 4.10 9.99
C MET A 206 13.93 4.41 8.83
N THR A 207 15.02 5.10 9.13
CA THR A 207 16.20 5.23 8.26
C THR A 207 17.29 4.31 8.79
N MET A 208 17.71 3.34 7.99
CA MET A 208 18.69 2.33 8.38
C MET A 208 19.91 2.38 7.46
N GLU A 209 21.11 2.34 8.03
CA GLU A 209 22.37 2.15 7.32
C GLU A 209 22.88 0.73 7.53
N THR A 210 23.15 0.05 6.42
CA THR A 210 23.71 -1.31 6.42
C THR A 210 25.03 -1.32 5.68
N LEU A 211 26.01 -2.04 6.22
CA LEU A 211 27.30 -2.28 5.57
C LEU A 211 27.22 -3.58 4.76
N THR A 212 27.40 -3.46 3.45
CA THR A 212 27.48 -4.59 2.52
C THR A 212 28.89 -4.73 1.95
N GLU A 213 29.15 -5.78 1.19
CA GLU A 213 30.41 -5.94 0.44
C GLU A 213 30.64 -4.81 -0.59
N TYR A 214 29.57 -4.15 -1.06
CA TYR A 214 29.61 -3.03 -2.01
C TYR A 214 29.64 -1.65 -1.32
N GLY A 215 29.69 -1.61 0.01
CA GLY A 215 29.70 -0.39 0.82
C GLY A 215 28.42 -0.16 1.61
N THR A 216 28.29 1.04 2.16
CA THR A 216 27.16 1.45 3.01
C THR A 216 25.94 1.78 2.17
N HIS A 217 24.80 1.18 2.53
CA HIS A 217 23.50 1.43 1.92
C HIS A 217 22.54 2.02 2.94
N THR A 218 21.93 3.16 2.61
CA THR A 218 20.89 3.80 3.40
C THR A 218 19.52 3.42 2.84
N THR A 219 18.61 3.00 3.72
CA THR A 219 17.24 2.65 3.37
C THR A 219 16.26 3.44 4.25
N ASP A 220 15.32 4.12 3.62
CA ASP A 220 14.18 4.75 4.30
C ASP A 220 12.94 3.87 4.15
N SER A 221 12.27 3.61 5.27
CA SER A 221 11.09 2.76 5.31
C SER A 221 10.08 3.22 6.34
N VAL A 222 8.84 2.79 6.12
CA VAL A 222 7.76 2.85 7.11
C VAL A 222 7.38 1.43 7.50
N ARG A 223 7.10 1.22 8.78
CA ARG A 223 6.68 -0.07 9.34
C ARG A 223 5.34 0.08 10.06
N ILE A 224 4.44 -0.87 9.84
CA ILE A 224 3.17 -0.99 10.53
C ILE A 224 3.22 -2.28 11.34
N CYS A 225 3.19 -2.13 12.64
CA CYS A 225 3.42 -3.18 13.61
C CYS A 225 2.09 -3.66 14.18
N PHE A 226 1.88 -4.97 14.20
CA PHE A 226 0.69 -5.62 14.74
C PHE A 226 1.09 -6.54 15.89
N PRO A 227 1.32 -6.03 17.11
CA PRO A 227 1.84 -6.83 18.22
C PRO A 227 0.99 -8.06 18.55
N HIS A 228 -0.33 -7.93 18.51
CA HIS A 228 -1.25 -9.04 18.79
C HIS A 228 -1.26 -10.13 17.71
N ALA A 229 -0.82 -9.81 16.50
CA ALA A 229 -0.69 -10.76 15.41
C ALA A 229 0.77 -11.18 15.17
N GLU A 230 1.71 -10.61 15.94
CA GLU A 230 3.16 -10.83 15.83
C GLU A 230 3.70 -10.61 14.41
N ARG A 231 3.17 -9.57 13.74
CA ARG A 231 3.48 -9.19 12.36
C ARG A 231 4.00 -7.76 12.26
N ILE A 232 4.99 -7.53 11.38
CA ILE A 232 5.47 -6.19 11.03
C ILE A 232 5.50 -6.07 9.52
N ILE A 233 4.59 -5.28 8.96
CA ILE A 233 4.60 -4.92 7.54
C ILE A 233 5.54 -3.73 7.36
N HIS A 234 6.31 -3.72 6.28
CA HIS A 234 7.15 -2.58 5.94
C HIS A 234 7.11 -2.27 4.46
N LYS A 235 7.33 -0.99 4.14
CA LYS A 235 7.51 -0.51 2.77
C LYS A 235 8.69 0.45 2.74
N GLN A 236 9.60 0.26 1.77
CA GLN A 236 10.64 1.24 1.50
C GLN A 236 10.02 2.49 0.86
N THR A 237 10.23 3.64 1.49
CA THR A 237 9.76 4.94 0.99
C THR A 237 10.74 5.54 -0.02
N THR A 238 12.00 5.12 0.05
CA THR A 238 13.03 5.43 -0.93
C THR A 238 13.67 4.11 -1.36
N THR A 239 13.51 3.78 -2.65
CA THR A 239 14.00 2.52 -3.20
C THR A 239 15.32 2.72 -3.95
N PRO A 240 16.20 1.70 -3.99
CA PRO A 240 17.35 1.67 -4.88
C PRO A 240 16.95 1.79 -6.36
N ALA A 241 17.91 2.14 -7.23
CA ALA A 241 17.67 2.41 -8.65
C ALA A 241 16.97 1.23 -9.37
N LEU A 242 17.33 -0.01 -9.05
CA LEU A 242 16.75 -1.22 -9.64
C LEU A 242 15.30 -1.48 -9.22
N LEU A 243 14.83 -0.90 -8.10
CA LEU A 243 13.52 -1.20 -7.54
C LEU A 243 12.54 -0.03 -7.75
N GLN A 244 11.38 -0.33 -8.30
CA GLN A 244 10.24 0.58 -8.35
C GLN A 244 9.46 0.57 -7.04
N ALA A 245 9.33 -0.60 -6.41
CA ALA A 245 8.69 -0.75 -5.11
C ALA A 245 9.33 -1.92 -4.35
N HIS A 246 9.34 -1.82 -3.02
CA HIS A 246 9.75 -2.90 -2.13
C HIS A 246 8.89 -2.86 -0.88
N THR A 247 8.14 -3.93 -0.67
CA THR A 247 7.36 -4.20 0.53
C THR A 247 7.82 -5.50 1.14
N GLY A 248 7.67 -5.65 2.44
CA GLY A 248 7.90 -6.92 3.09
C GLY A 248 7.11 -7.07 4.37
N GLU A 249 7.17 -8.27 4.90
CA GLU A 249 6.48 -8.67 6.12
C GLU A 249 7.41 -9.53 6.97
N TRP A 250 7.51 -9.16 8.23
CA TRP A 250 7.99 -10.07 9.27
C TRP A 250 6.78 -10.73 9.92
N SER A 251 6.82 -12.05 10.04
CA SER A 251 5.81 -12.85 10.73
C SER A 251 6.49 -13.76 11.76
N VAL A 252 6.00 -13.77 12.99
CA VAL A 252 6.41 -14.75 14.01
C VAL A 252 5.25 -15.71 14.21
N VAL A 253 5.44 -16.97 13.85
CA VAL A 253 4.39 -18.00 13.86
C VAL A 253 4.71 -19.05 14.92
N PRO A 254 3.84 -19.25 15.93
CA PRO A 254 4.03 -20.29 16.93
C PRO A 254 4.07 -21.70 16.30
N GLU A 255 5.03 -22.50 16.75
CA GLU A 255 5.18 -23.91 16.40
C GLU A 255 5.14 -24.81 17.65
N GLU A 256 5.14 -26.13 17.49
CA GLU A 256 5.14 -27.06 18.63
C GLU A 256 6.33 -26.85 19.59
N ARG A 257 7.47 -26.34 19.08
CA ARG A 257 8.70 -26.16 19.86
C ARG A 257 9.39 -24.83 19.59
N GLY A 258 8.69 -23.72 19.84
CA GLY A 258 9.24 -22.37 19.63
C GLY A 258 8.45 -21.65 18.55
N VAL A 259 9.15 -20.95 17.67
CA VAL A 259 8.52 -20.16 16.60
C VAL A 259 9.26 -20.27 15.28
N SER A 260 8.52 -20.14 14.19
CA SER A 260 9.06 -19.84 12.87
C SER A 260 9.01 -18.33 12.64
N VAL A 261 10.16 -17.73 12.33
CA VAL A 261 10.27 -16.32 11.93
C VAL A 261 10.38 -16.29 10.43
N ILE A 262 9.44 -15.61 9.78
CA ILE A 262 9.34 -15.52 8.32
C ILE A 262 9.61 -14.08 7.92
N ALA A 263 10.52 -13.88 6.97
CA ALA A 263 10.79 -12.63 6.30
C ALA A 263 10.33 -12.75 4.84
N GLN A 264 9.17 -12.17 4.53
CA GLN A 264 8.65 -12.12 3.17
C GLN A 264 9.03 -10.79 2.52
N HIS A 265 9.43 -10.84 1.25
CA HIS A 265 9.74 -9.68 0.43
C HIS A 265 8.97 -9.76 -0.89
N THR A 266 8.38 -8.64 -1.28
CA THR A 266 7.86 -8.44 -2.63
C THR A 266 8.46 -7.18 -3.22
N VAL A 267 9.08 -7.33 -4.38
CA VAL A 267 9.72 -6.24 -5.12
C VAL A 267 9.13 -6.11 -6.51
N VAL A 268 9.10 -4.87 -7.00
CA VAL A 268 8.80 -4.56 -8.40
C VAL A 268 10.07 -4.01 -9.02
N LEU A 269 10.61 -4.68 -10.03
CA LEU A 269 11.80 -4.26 -10.74
C LEU A 269 11.51 -3.05 -11.64
N ARG A 270 12.50 -2.17 -11.74
CA ARG A 270 12.54 -1.09 -12.71
C ARG A 270 13.20 -1.58 -13.98
N GLU A 271 12.38 -2.00 -14.93
CA GLU A 271 12.78 -2.62 -16.20
C GLU A 271 13.91 -1.87 -16.91
N GLU A 272 13.83 -0.54 -16.99
CA GLU A 272 14.81 0.31 -17.67
C GLU A 272 16.21 0.27 -17.04
N ASN A 273 16.32 -0.14 -15.78
CA ASN A 273 17.58 -0.18 -15.04
C ASN A 273 18.18 -1.59 -14.94
N ILE A 274 17.45 -2.64 -15.36
CA ILE A 274 17.93 -4.03 -15.25
C ILE A 274 19.28 -4.22 -15.95
N ALA A 275 19.43 -3.69 -17.18
CA ALA A 275 20.66 -3.86 -17.95
C ALA A 275 21.84 -3.00 -17.47
N ALA A 276 21.59 -1.99 -16.63
CA ALA A 276 22.62 -1.09 -16.10
C ALA A 276 23.13 -1.54 -14.71
N GLU A 277 22.30 -2.29 -13.97
CA GLU A 277 22.56 -2.70 -12.59
C GLU A 277 22.98 -4.20 -12.48
N LEU A 278 22.90 -4.98 -13.57
CA LEU A 278 23.38 -6.36 -13.68
C LEU A 278 24.61 -6.45 -14.59
#